data_AF-A0A852C9S4-F1
#
_entry.id   AF-A0A852C9S4-F1
#
_cell.length_a   1.000
_cell.length_b   1.000
_cell.length_c   1.000
_cell.angle_alpha   90.00
_cell.angle_beta   90.00
_cell.angle_gamma   90.00
#
_symmetry.space_group_name_H-M   'P 1'
#
loop_
_entity.id
_entity.type
_entity.pdbx_description
1 polymer ?
#
loop_
_entity_poly.entity_id
_entity_poly.type
_entity_poly.pdbx_seq_one_letter_code
_entity_poly.pdbx_strand_id
1 'polypeptide(L)'
;NDFGGHRSLVNKWTTFLKARLICSVPGPNGIDTHFDELQDVFLMNSKDPKNPIVYGVFTTSSNIFKGSAVCMYSMTDVRRVFLGPYAHRDGPNYQWVPYQGRVPYPRPGTVSTLRN
;
A
#
# COMPACT_ATOMS: atom_id res chain seq x y z
N ASN A 1 -5.61 -15.91 -9.25
CA ASN A 1 -5.80 -17.25 -8.63
C ASN A 1 -6.03 -17.12 -7.12
N ASP A 2 -6.84 -16.16 -6.69
CA ASP A 2 -7.40 -16.12 -5.33
C ASP A 2 -8.89 -16.40 -5.50
N PHE A 3 -9.36 -17.47 -4.87
CA PHE A 3 -10.74 -17.97 -4.98
C PHE A 3 -11.48 -17.89 -3.64
N GLY A 4 -10.86 -17.26 -2.64
CA GLY A 4 -11.35 -17.27 -1.26
C GLY A 4 -10.93 -18.51 -0.47
N GLY A 5 -11.31 -18.53 0.80
CA GLY A 5 -11.00 -19.62 1.71
C GLY A 5 -12.07 -20.72 1.72
N HIS A 6 -11.66 -21.93 2.13
CA HIS A 6 -12.54 -23.11 2.12
C HIS A 6 -13.61 -23.10 3.23
N ARG A 7 -13.29 -22.55 4.42
CA ARG A 7 -14.22 -22.52 5.58
C ARG A 7 -14.54 -21.09 6.00
N SER A 8 -13.51 -20.27 6.11
CA SER A 8 -13.62 -18.83 6.36
C SER A 8 -13.30 -18.08 5.08
N LEU A 9 -13.83 -16.86 4.93
CA LEU A 9 -13.60 -16.01 3.74
C LEU A 9 -14.00 -16.69 2.40
N VAL A 10 -15.07 -17.49 2.41
CA VAL A 10 -15.64 -18.08 1.18
C VAL A 10 -16.02 -16.95 0.22
N ASN A 11 -15.56 -17.04 -1.03
CA ASN A 11 -15.74 -16.01 -2.08
C ASN A 11 -15.26 -14.60 -1.68
N LYS A 12 -14.29 -14.50 -0.76
CA LYS A 12 -13.68 -13.23 -0.33
C LYS A 12 -12.17 -13.32 -0.48
N TRP A 13 -11.52 -12.23 -0.90
CA TRP A 13 -10.06 -12.18 -1.07
C TRP A 13 -9.32 -12.66 0.18
N THR A 14 -8.38 -13.59 -0.02
CA THR A 14 -7.44 -14.09 0.99
C THR A 14 -6.04 -13.50 0.84
N THR A 15 -5.75 -12.88 -0.31
CA THR A 15 -4.47 -12.23 -0.60
C THR A 15 -4.54 -10.70 -0.59
N PHE A 16 -5.68 -10.10 -0.20
CA PHE A 16 -5.81 -8.65 -0.16
C PHE A 16 -4.92 -8.01 0.91
N LEU A 17 -4.09 -7.04 0.50
CA LEU A 17 -3.33 -6.15 1.36
C LEU A 17 -3.40 -4.73 0.79
N LYS A 18 -3.24 -3.72 1.64
CA LYS A 18 -3.12 -2.31 1.23
C LYS A 18 -2.01 -1.60 2.00
N ALA A 19 -1.43 -0.59 1.37
CA ALA A 19 -0.42 0.29 1.96
C ALA A 19 -0.71 1.75 1.59
N ARG A 20 -0.23 2.69 2.41
CA ARG A 20 -0.34 4.13 2.13
C ARG A 20 0.70 4.55 1.11
N LEU A 21 0.30 5.32 0.10
CA LEU A 21 1.20 6.10 -0.74
C LEU A 21 1.41 7.46 -0.10
N ILE A 22 2.66 7.85 0.12
CA ILE A 22 3.01 9.17 0.67
C ILE A 22 3.52 10.02 -0.49
N CYS A 23 2.80 11.10 -0.77
CA CYS A 23 3.25 12.18 -1.65
C CYS A 23 3.37 13.44 -0.80
N SER A 24 4.59 13.82 -0.41
CA SER A 24 4.82 14.98 0.45
C SER A 24 6.11 15.72 0.09
N VAL A 25 6.16 16.98 0.52
CA VAL A 25 7.36 17.82 0.45
C VAL A 25 7.81 18.14 1.88
N PRO A 26 9.05 17.81 2.27
CA PRO A 26 9.58 18.14 3.58
C PRO A 26 9.65 19.66 3.82
N GLY A 27 9.12 20.11 4.95
CA GLY A 27 9.18 21.52 5.35
C GLY A 27 10.38 21.85 6.24
N PRO A 28 10.77 23.14 6.35
CA PRO A 28 11.94 23.57 7.12
C PRO A 28 11.85 23.29 8.63
N ASN A 29 10.64 23.15 9.18
CA ASN A 29 10.40 22.86 10.60
C ASN A 29 10.07 21.39 10.88
N GLY A 30 10.36 20.48 9.94
CA GLY A 30 10.01 19.06 10.06
C GLY A 30 8.52 18.75 9.90
N ILE A 31 7.72 19.73 9.45
CA ILE A 31 6.32 19.54 9.09
C ILE A 31 6.25 19.37 7.57
N ASP A 32 5.87 18.18 7.15
CA ASP A 32 5.70 17.86 5.74
C ASP A 32 4.37 18.40 5.21
N THR A 33 4.38 18.90 3.97
CA THR A 33 3.16 19.22 3.25
C THR A 33 2.72 18.00 2.44
N HIS A 34 1.58 17.41 2.78
CA HIS A 34 1.05 16.21 2.14
C HIS A 34 0.02 16.52 1.04
N PHE A 35 0.04 15.67 0.01
CA PHE A 35 -0.94 15.63 -1.08
C PHE A 35 -1.61 14.25 -1.03
N ASP A 36 -2.67 14.12 -0.23
CA ASP A 36 -3.27 12.82 0.10
C ASP A 36 -4.41 12.40 -0.85
N GLU A 37 -4.96 13.33 -1.64
CA GLU A 37 -6.08 13.04 -2.55
C GLU A 37 -5.56 12.54 -3.90
N LEU A 38 -5.48 11.23 -4.09
CA LEU A 38 -5.10 10.61 -5.37
C LEU A 38 -6.17 10.87 -6.44
N GLN A 39 -5.78 11.51 -7.54
CA GLN A 39 -6.66 11.85 -8.66
C GLN A 39 -6.53 10.88 -9.84
N ASP A 40 -5.30 10.51 -10.20
CA ASP A 40 -5.02 9.62 -11.34
C ASP A 40 -3.71 8.85 -11.16
N VAL A 41 -3.57 7.74 -11.88
CA VAL A 41 -2.39 6.87 -11.87
C VAL A 41 -2.01 6.46 -13.29
N PHE A 42 -0.72 6.60 -13.61
CA PHE A 42 -0.15 6.12 -14.86
C PHE A 42 1.00 5.15 -14.61
N LEU A 43 1.03 4.05 -15.36
CA LEU A 43 2.10 3.06 -15.31
C LEU A 43 3.03 3.26 -16.50
N MET A 44 4.25 3.73 -16.23
CA MET A 44 5.27 3.84 -17.25
C MET A 44 5.98 2.50 -17.42
N ASN A 45 5.84 1.90 -18.60
CA ASN A 45 6.52 0.67 -18.95
C ASN A 45 8.04 0.86 -18.88
N SER A 46 8.73 -0.06 -18.22
CA SER A 46 10.18 -0.14 -18.22
C SER A 46 10.65 -1.30 -19.09
N LYS A 47 11.97 -1.47 -19.24
CA LYS A 47 12.54 -2.64 -19.95
C LYS A 47 12.14 -3.97 -19.30
N ASP A 48 11.92 -3.97 -17.98
CA ASP A 48 11.39 -5.12 -17.27
C ASP A 48 9.88 -4.93 -17.03
N PRO A 49 9.00 -5.72 -17.69
CA PRO A 49 7.56 -5.58 -17.54
C PRO A 49 7.07 -5.87 -16.12
N LYS A 50 7.88 -6.53 -15.27
CA LYS A 50 7.56 -6.72 -13.85
C LYS A 50 7.81 -5.46 -13.03
N ASN A 51 8.55 -4.49 -13.54
CA ASN A 51 8.95 -3.29 -12.81
C ASN A 51 8.60 -2.00 -13.57
N PRO A 52 7.30 -1.72 -13.82
CA PRO A 52 6.89 -0.40 -14.27
C PRO A 52 7.15 0.64 -13.18
N ILE A 53 7.31 1.91 -13.58
CA ILE A 53 7.30 3.03 -12.65
C ILE A 53 5.87 3.53 -12.51
N VAL A 54 5.40 3.66 -11.28
CA VAL A 54 4.05 4.14 -10.96
C VAL A 54 4.10 5.65 -10.78
N TYR A 55 3.39 6.39 -11.62
CA TYR A 55 3.15 7.83 -11.45
C TYR A 55 1.77 8.00 -10.84
N GLY A 56 1.65 8.85 -9.82
CA GLY A 56 0.36 9.26 -9.28
C GLY A 56 0.25 10.78 -9.26
N VAL A 57 -0.91 11.29 -9.67
CA VAL A 57 -1.29 12.69 -9.55
C VAL A 57 -2.11 12.84 -8.27
N PHE A 58 -1.67 13.74 -7.39
CA PHE A 58 -2.29 13.97 -6.09
C PHE A 58 -2.66 15.44 -5.92
N THR A 59 -3.67 15.70 -5.11
CA THR A 59 -4.03 17.05 -4.65
C THR A 59 -4.04 17.12 -3.13
N THR A 60 -4.01 18.34 -2.61
CA THR A 60 -4.21 18.61 -1.18
C THR A 60 -5.65 18.32 -0.77
N SER A 61 -5.87 17.85 0.47
CA SER A 61 -7.22 17.68 1.04
C SER A 61 -7.84 18.99 1.55
N SER A 62 -7.06 20.08 1.58
CA SER A 62 -7.53 21.37 2.09
C SER A 62 -8.41 22.08 1.07
N ASN A 63 -9.61 22.50 1.51
CA ASN A 63 -10.49 23.34 0.71
C ASN A 63 -9.96 24.77 0.49
N ILE A 64 -9.01 25.22 1.31
CA ILE A 64 -8.43 26.57 1.28
C ILE A 64 -7.12 26.55 0.49
N PHE A 65 -6.22 25.62 0.84
CA PHE A 65 -4.93 25.48 0.18
C PHE A 65 -5.03 24.47 -0.95
N LYS A 66 -5.23 24.97 -2.18
CA LYS A 66 -5.26 24.15 -3.39
C LYS A 66 -3.85 23.96 -3.92
N GLY A 67 -3.40 22.70 -3.98
CA GLY A 67 -2.12 22.33 -4.57
C GLY A 67 -2.22 20.96 -5.21
N SER A 68 -1.39 20.74 -6.22
CA SER A 68 -1.24 19.46 -6.91
C SER A 68 0.21 19.02 -6.88
N ALA A 69 0.43 17.71 -6.86
CA ALA A 69 1.75 17.10 -6.93
C ALA A 69 1.72 15.86 -7.83
N VAL A 70 2.87 15.53 -8.41
CA VAL A 70 3.09 14.27 -9.13
C VAL A 70 4.19 13.51 -8.41
N CYS A 71 3.88 12.30 -7.95
CA CYS A 71 4.82 11.44 -7.25
C CYS A 71 5.09 10.16 -8.05
N MET A 72 6.32 9.65 -7.92
CA MET A 72 6.79 8.45 -8.58
C MET A 72 7.08 7.36 -7.54
N TYR A 73 6.67 6.13 -7.81
CA TYR A 73 6.88 4.99 -6.93
C TYR A 73 7.44 3.80 -7.72
N SER A 74 8.45 3.13 -7.15
CA SER A 74 9.01 1.92 -7.74
C SER A 74 8.25 0.68 -7.25
N MET A 75 8.05 -0.30 -8.12
CA MET A 75 7.46 -1.58 -7.71
C MET A 75 8.35 -2.36 -6.72
N THR A 76 9.64 -2.05 -6.64
CA THR A 76 10.55 -2.60 -5.62
C THR A 76 10.17 -2.10 -4.23
N ASP A 77 9.89 -0.80 -4.08
CA ASP A 77 9.49 -0.23 -2.79
C ASP A 77 8.10 -0.69 -2.39
N VAL A 78 7.16 -0.74 -3.34
CA VAL A 78 5.81 -1.28 -3.11
C VAL A 78 5.87 -2.71 -2.57
N ARG A 79 6.66 -3.59 -3.21
CA ARG A 79 6.85 -4.97 -2.73
C ARG A 79 7.52 -5.03 -1.36
N ARG A 80 8.52 -4.18 -1.11
CA ARG A 80 9.18 -4.10 0.20
C ARG A 80 8.18 -3.80 1.30
N VAL A 81 7.26 -2.86 1.06
CA VAL A 81 6.20 -2.51 2.03
C VAL A 81 5.24 -3.68 2.25
N PHE A 82 4.79 -4.37 1.20
CA PHE A 82 3.94 -5.56 1.35
C PHE A 82 4.64 -6.75 2.02
N LEU A 83 5.97 -6.81 1.94
CA LEU A 83 6.80 -7.76 2.67
C LEU A 83 7.25 -7.24 4.05
N GLY A 84 6.81 -6.05 4.45
CA GLY A 84 7.06 -5.45 5.76
C GLY A 84 6.08 -5.92 6.84
N PRO A 85 6.13 -5.30 8.03
CA PRO A 85 5.19 -5.62 9.11
C PRO A 85 3.76 -5.23 8.76
N TYR A 86 2.80 -6.04 9.20
CA TYR A 86 1.38 -5.71 9.09
C TYR A 86 1.01 -4.65 10.14
N ALA A 87 0.08 -3.74 9.80
CA ALA A 87 -0.50 -2.83 10.79
C ALA A 87 -1.44 -3.62 11.71
N HIS A 88 -1.27 -3.47 13.03
CA HIS A 88 -2.00 -4.22 14.06
C HIS A 88 -2.56 -3.28 15.13
N ARG A 89 -3.72 -3.66 15.69
CA ARG A 89 -4.37 -3.04 16.84
C ARG A 89 -5.05 -4.13 17.66
N ASP A 90 -4.84 -4.15 18.97
CA ASP A 90 -5.46 -5.15 19.87
C ASP A 90 -6.95 -4.87 20.10
N GLY A 91 -7.40 -3.64 19.85
CA GLY A 91 -8.81 -3.26 19.94
C GLY A 91 -9.09 -1.87 19.38
N PRO A 92 -10.35 -1.41 19.41
CA PRO A 92 -10.77 -0.14 18.81
C PRO A 92 -10.03 1.09 19.38
N ASN A 93 -9.70 1.05 20.68
CA ASN A 93 -9.06 2.15 21.41
C ASN A 93 -7.53 2.11 21.37
N TYR A 94 -6.93 1.10 20.73
CA TYR A 94 -5.48 0.95 20.66
C TYR A 94 -4.91 1.69 19.45
N GLN A 95 -3.67 2.17 19.57
CA GLN A 95 -2.94 2.78 18.46
C GLN A 95 -2.48 1.72 17.44
N TRP A 96 -2.34 2.12 16.17
CA TRP A 96 -1.76 1.23 15.16
C TRP A 96 -0.29 1.01 15.49
N VAL A 97 0.12 -0.25 15.60
CA VAL A 97 1.51 -0.64 15.80
C VAL A 97 1.93 -1.66 14.74
N PRO A 98 3.23 -1.77 14.41
CA PRO A 98 3.72 -2.87 13.59
C PRO A 98 3.51 -4.21 14.30
N TYR A 99 2.95 -5.21 13.62
CA TYR A 99 2.77 -6.55 14.16
C TYR A 99 4.13 -7.21 14.43
N GLN A 100 4.37 -7.58 15.70
CA GLN A 100 5.61 -8.22 16.16
C GLN A 100 5.44 -9.73 16.46
N GLY A 101 4.24 -10.28 16.29
CA GLY A 101 3.96 -11.69 16.54
C GLY A 101 4.44 -12.61 15.41
N ARG A 102 4.16 -13.91 15.56
CA ARG A 102 4.48 -14.91 14.53
C ARG A 102 3.53 -14.79 13.34
N VAL A 103 4.05 -14.37 12.19
CA VAL A 103 3.29 -14.32 10.92
C VAL A 103 2.95 -15.76 10.48
N PRO A 104 1.67 -16.05 10.12
CA PRO A 104 1.26 -17.36 9.62
C PRO A 104 1.99 -17.78 8.33
N TYR A 105 2.02 -19.09 8.06
CA TYR A 105 2.58 -19.66 6.83
C TYR A 105 1.50 -20.43 6.05
N PRO A 106 1.37 -20.25 4.71
CA PRO A 106 2.10 -19.28 3.88
C PRO A 106 1.78 -17.84 4.29
N ARG A 107 2.69 -16.91 3.97
CA ARG A 107 2.57 -15.51 4.39
C ARG A 107 1.29 -14.89 3.80
N PRO A 108 0.41 -14.28 4.60
CA PRO A 108 -0.78 -13.61 4.07
C PRO A 108 -0.42 -12.58 2.99
N GLY A 109 -1.09 -12.66 1.84
CA GLY A 109 -0.79 -11.86 0.65
C GLY A 109 0.13 -12.51 -0.39
N THR A 110 0.77 -13.65 -0.08
CA THR A 110 1.50 -14.41 -1.11
C THR A 110 0.53 -15.25 -1.94
N VAL A 111 0.74 -15.24 -3.25
CA VAL A 111 -0.05 -16.05 -4.19
C VAL A 111 0.24 -17.54 -3.98
N SER A 112 -0.80 -18.35 -3.80
CA SER A 112 -0.68 -19.80 -3.68
C SER A 112 -0.05 -20.40 -4.94
N THR A 113 1.12 -21.01 -4.80
CA THR A 113 1.77 -21.80 -5.86
C THR A 113 1.32 -23.26 -5.85
N LEU A 114 0.69 -23.71 -4.76
CA LEU A 114 0.02 -25.00 -4.69
C LEU A 114 -1.30 -24.89 -5.45
N ARG A 115 -1.34 -25.50 -6.64
CA ARG A 115 -2.61 -25.85 -7.28
C ARG A 115 -3.18 -27.02 -6.46
N ASN A 116 -4.42 -26.87 -5.98
CA ASN A 116 -5.21 -28.05 -5.62
C ASN A 116 -5.55 -28.83 -6.89
#